data_AF-A0A1I1EXB2-F1
#
_entry.id   AF-A0A1I1EXB2-F1
#
_cell.length_a   1.000
_cell.length_b   1.000
_cell.length_c   1.000
_cell.angle_alpha   90.00
_cell.angle_beta   90.00
_cell.angle_gamma   90.00
#
_symmetry.space_group_name_H-M   'P 1'
#
loop_
_entity.id
_entity.type
_entity.pdbx_description
1 polymer ?
#
loop_
_entity_poly.entity_id
_entity_poly.type
_entity_poly.pdbx_seq_one_letter_code
_entity_poly.pdbx_strand_id
1 'polypeptide(L)'
;MPPKIPDILPGEIYQGWLERFRILNNYENMQRVYRELRAMALIINDSATEHLHEIGAIVTDTDYSDFIEQHTLVPFLQLSNKSHYFQKGRWVASPWNYHSDSVSRIHSEGKKCIECEDADLRNQGFRYLRRDHQIPGVEWCLFHQSHLVWNSPEGRGSFESFDDPDSFTALKAQVFKIMYGLN
;
A
#
# COMPACT_ATOMS: atom_id res chain seq x y z
N MET A 1 -18.00 14.27 -5.54
CA MET A 1 -17.86 14.10 -4.08
C MET A 1 -16.39 13.85 -3.81
N PRO A 2 -15.77 14.51 -2.81
CA PRO A 2 -14.37 14.24 -2.49
C PRO A 2 -14.18 12.77 -2.08
N PRO A 3 -13.03 12.14 -2.37
CA PRO A 3 -12.72 10.80 -1.90
C PRO A 3 -12.77 10.73 -0.38
N LYS A 4 -13.35 9.65 0.15
CA LYS A 4 -13.36 9.32 1.57
C LYS A 4 -12.07 8.60 1.92
N ILE A 5 -11.26 9.18 2.80
CA ILE A 5 -10.02 8.59 3.28
C ILE A 5 -10.37 7.75 4.53
N PRO A 6 -10.14 6.43 4.55
CA PRO A 6 -10.27 5.66 5.78
C PRO A 6 -9.06 5.90 6.68
N ASP A 7 -9.28 5.85 7.99
CA ASP A 7 -8.16 5.83 8.95
C ASP A 7 -7.32 4.57 8.74
N ILE A 8 -5.99 4.75 8.71
CA ILE A 8 -5.03 3.66 8.72
C ILE A 8 -4.91 3.12 10.15
N LEU A 9 -5.08 1.80 10.30
CA LEU A 9 -5.13 1.19 11.63
C LEU A 9 -3.72 0.79 12.13
N PRO A 10 -3.47 0.81 13.45
CA PRO A 10 -2.23 0.28 14.00
C PRO A 10 -1.98 -1.17 13.57
N GLY A 11 -0.81 -1.42 12.98
CA GLY A 11 -0.44 -2.74 12.47
C GLY A 11 -1.18 -3.17 11.20
N GLU A 12 -1.99 -2.31 10.58
CA GLU A 12 -2.51 -2.52 9.24
C GLU A 12 -1.39 -2.31 8.22
N ILE A 13 -1.33 -3.18 7.22
CA ILE A 13 -0.40 -3.03 6.12
C ILE A 13 -1.02 -2.15 5.01
N TYR A 14 -0.18 -1.35 4.35
CA TYR A 14 -0.62 -0.33 3.39
C TYR A 14 -1.51 -0.88 2.28
N GLN A 15 -1.25 -2.10 1.79
CA GLN A 15 -2.10 -2.77 0.79
C GLN A 15 -3.51 -3.03 1.31
N GLY A 16 -3.66 -3.41 2.58
CA GLY A 16 -4.96 -3.56 3.21
C GLY A 16 -5.72 -2.24 3.28
N TRP A 17 -5.01 -1.15 3.61
CA TRP A 17 -5.57 0.19 3.62
C TRP A 17 -5.99 0.65 2.21
N LEU A 18 -5.18 0.38 1.18
CA LEU A 18 -5.49 0.71 -0.22
C LEU A 18 -6.78 0.01 -0.69
N GLU A 19 -6.97 -1.25 -0.34
CA GLU A 19 -8.21 -1.97 -0.65
C GLU A 19 -9.43 -1.38 0.07
N ARG A 20 -9.28 -0.97 1.33
CA ARG A 20 -10.36 -0.27 2.06
C ARG A 20 -10.68 1.06 1.39
N PHE A 21 -9.66 1.84 1.00
CA PHE A 21 -9.85 3.09 0.27
C PHE A 21 -10.59 2.85 -1.06
N ARG A 22 -10.21 1.79 -1.80
CA ARG A 22 -10.89 1.37 -3.03
C ARG A 22 -12.36 1.06 -2.81
N ILE A 23 -12.67 0.21 -1.84
CA ILE A 23 -14.03 -0.25 -1.52
C ILE A 23 -14.89 0.93 -1.04
N LEU A 24 -14.37 1.75 -0.13
CA LEU A 24 -15.10 2.88 0.45
C LEU A 24 -15.51 3.94 -0.58
N ASN A 25 -14.70 4.07 -1.64
CA ASN A 25 -14.93 5.02 -2.73
C ASN A 25 -15.52 4.38 -3.99
N ASN A 26 -15.87 3.09 -3.93
CA ASN A 26 -16.43 2.34 -5.05
C ASN A 26 -15.58 2.45 -6.34
N TYR A 27 -14.27 2.35 -6.20
CA TYR A 27 -13.35 2.36 -7.33
C TYR A 27 -13.23 0.96 -7.94
N GLU A 28 -13.38 0.89 -9.25
CA GLU A 28 -13.40 -0.37 -10.02
C GLU A 28 -12.07 -1.11 -9.99
N ASN A 29 -10.96 -0.37 -9.91
CA ASN A 29 -9.62 -0.91 -9.97
C ASN A 29 -8.62 -0.04 -9.21
N MET A 30 -7.43 -0.59 -8.98
CA MET A 30 -6.37 0.09 -8.23
C MET A 30 -5.70 1.21 -9.02
N GLN A 31 -5.74 1.20 -10.36
CA GLN A 31 -5.21 2.29 -11.17
C GLN A 31 -5.94 3.60 -10.87
N ARG A 32 -7.26 3.53 -10.65
CA ARG A 32 -8.04 4.67 -10.19
C ARG A 32 -7.64 5.09 -8.77
N VAL A 33 -7.47 4.15 -7.85
CA VAL A 33 -7.00 4.42 -6.47
C VAL A 33 -5.70 5.22 -6.49
N TYR A 34 -4.68 4.73 -7.20
CA TYR A 34 -3.36 5.40 -7.25
C TYR A 34 -3.43 6.79 -7.87
N ARG A 35 -4.24 6.97 -8.91
CA ARG A 35 -4.45 8.29 -9.55
C ARG A 35 -5.05 9.29 -8.56
N GLU A 36 -6.08 8.88 -7.83
CA GLU A 36 -6.78 9.72 -6.86
C GLU A 36 -5.86 10.06 -5.68
N LEU A 37 -5.18 9.08 -5.10
CA LEU A 37 -4.22 9.31 -4.01
C LEU A 37 -3.10 10.26 -4.42
N ARG A 38 -2.57 10.12 -5.64
CA ARG A 38 -1.55 11.03 -6.16
C ARG A 38 -2.08 12.45 -6.32
N ALA A 39 -3.29 12.60 -6.86
CA ALA A 39 -3.92 13.92 -6.99
C ALA A 39 -4.13 14.57 -5.61
N MET A 40 -4.54 13.79 -4.61
CA MET A 40 -4.71 14.26 -3.23
C MET A 40 -3.37 14.66 -2.61
N ALA A 41 -2.32 13.84 -2.76
CA ALA A 41 -1.00 14.15 -2.24
C ALA A 41 -0.42 15.44 -2.83
N LEU A 42 -0.63 15.68 -4.13
CA LEU A 42 -0.21 16.92 -4.78
C LEU A 42 -0.95 18.16 -4.25
N ILE A 43 -2.25 18.03 -3.93
CA ILE A 43 -3.02 19.13 -3.34
C ILE A 43 -2.52 19.46 -1.92
N ILE A 44 -2.11 18.44 -1.16
CA ILE A 44 -1.61 18.60 0.21
C ILE A 44 -0.16 19.12 0.20
N ASN A 45 0.64 18.62 -0.73
CA ASN A 45 2.05 18.92 -0.86
C ASN A 45 2.44 18.97 -2.35
N ASP A 46 2.62 20.18 -2.89
CA ASP A 46 2.99 20.43 -4.29
C ASP A 46 4.33 19.77 -4.70
N SER A 47 5.16 19.39 -3.72
CA SER A 47 6.43 18.69 -3.93
C SER A 47 6.37 17.17 -3.73
N ALA A 48 5.17 16.61 -3.56
CA ALA A 48 4.96 15.18 -3.37
C ALA A 48 5.61 14.37 -4.51
N THR A 49 6.34 13.31 -4.14
CA THR A 49 7.03 12.46 -5.11
C THR A 49 6.07 11.49 -5.81
N GLU A 50 6.60 10.72 -6.77
CA GLU A 50 5.84 9.66 -7.44
C GLU A 50 5.80 8.34 -6.64
N HIS A 51 6.44 8.28 -5.47
CA HIS A 51 6.55 7.05 -4.68
C HIS A 51 5.27 6.79 -3.86
N LEU A 52 4.67 5.60 -4.06
CA LEU A 52 3.38 5.25 -3.46
C LEU A 52 3.33 5.30 -1.92
N HIS A 53 4.44 5.00 -1.24
CA HIS A 53 4.50 5.03 0.22
C HIS A 53 4.64 6.47 0.76
N GLU A 54 5.28 7.37 0.03
CA GLU A 54 5.30 8.79 0.36
C GLU A 54 3.92 9.42 0.15
N ILE A 55 3.26 9.08 -0.97
CA ILE A 55 1.86 9.43 -1.21
C ILE A 55 0.97 8.92 -0.07
N GLY A 56 1.17 7.66 0.37
CA GLY A 56 0.46 7.07 1.49
C GLY A 56 0.60 7.89 2.77
N ALA A 57 1.84 8.14 3.19
CA ALA A 57 2.15 8.94 4.38
C ALA A 57 1.52 10.35 4.33
N ILE A 58 1.59 11.03 3.18
CA ILE A 58 0.97 12.35 2.99
C ILE A 58 -0.55 12.27 3.12
N VAL A 59 -1.19 11.31 2.45
CA VAL A 59 -2.67 11.21 2.44
C VAL A 59 -3.23 10.76 3.79
N THR A 60 -2.49 9.95 4.53
CA THR A 60 -2.87 9.50 5.89
C THR A 60 -2.41 10.46 6.98
N ASP A 61 -1.78 11.60 6.63
CA ASP A 61 -1.20 12.57 7.57
C ASP A 61 -0.32 11.89 8.64
N THR A 62 0.54 10.98 8.19
CA THR A 62 1.45 10.20 9.04
C THR A 62 2.89 10.62 8.75
N ASP A 63 3.75 10.70 9.76
CA ASP A 63 5.18 10.89 9.51
C ASP A 63 5.69 9.79 8.57
N TYR A 64 6.52 10.16 7.61
CA TYR A 64 7.00 9.23 6.60
C TYR A 64 7.74 8.03 7.21
N SER A 65 8.53 8.26 8.25
CA SER A 65 9.31 7.20 8.92
C SER A 65 8.37 6.26 9.66
N ASP A 66 7.41 6.80 10.42
CA ASP A 66 6.39 6.02 11.11
C ASP A 66 5.54 5.20 10.13
N PHE A 67 5.15 5.80 9.00
CA PHE A 67 4.38 5.13 7.98
C PHE A 67 5.12 3.91 7.41
N ILE A 68 6.40 4.11 7.07
CA ILE A 68 7.26 3.04 6.58
C ILE A 68 7.41 1.93 7.61
N GLU A 69 7.68 2.26 8.86
CA GLU A 69 7.93 1.29 9.91
C GLU A 69 6.69 0.47 10.28
N GLN A 70 5.53 1.13 10.35
CA GLN A 70 4.30 0.56 10.89
C GLN A 70 3.37 -0.04 9.83
N HIS A 71 3.43 0.44 8.58
CA HIS A 71 2.45 0.09 7.55
C HIS A 71 3.07 -0.57 6.33
N THR A 72 4.38 -0.80 6.30
CA THR A 72 5.04 -1.49 5.18
C THR A 72 5.94 -2.63 5.65
N LEU A 73 6.34 -3.49 4.71
CA LEU A 73 7.38 -4.51 4.93
C LEU A 73 8.78 -4.01 4.59
N VAL A 74 8.95 -2.71 4.30
CA VAL A 74 10.25 -2.12 3.96
C VAL A 74 11.32 -2.49 4.99
N PRO A 75 11.14 -2.28 6.31
CA PRO A 75 12.20 -2.59 7.28
C PRO A 75 12.65 -4.05 7.24
N PHE A 76 11.72 -4.98 7.04
CA PHE A 76 12.04 -6.40 6.93
C PHE A 76 12.83 -6.70 5.65
N LEU A 77 12.36 -6.19 4.52
CA LEU A 77 12.97 -6.44 3.21
C LEU A 77 14.33 -5.75 3.06
N GLN A 78 14.62 -4.73 3.87
CA GLN A 78 15.96 -4.14 3.92
C GLN A 78 17.00 -5.09 4.50
N LEU A 79 16.63 -5.91 5.49
CA LEU A 79 17.57 -6.87 6.09
C LEU A 79 17.91 -8.03 5.16
N SER A 80 16.98 -8.39 4.27
CA SER A 80 17.21 -9.45 3.29
C SER A 80 17.97 -8.97 2.06
N ASN A 81 18.00 -7.65 1.78
CA ASN A 81 18.61 -7.09 0.59
C ASN A 81 19.86 -6.26 0.94
N LYS A 82 21.06 -6.74 0.56
CA LYS A 82 22.36 -6.08 0.84
C LYS A 82 22.57 -4.74 0.11
N SER A 83 21.53 -4.13 -0.45
CA SER A 83 21.61 -3.03 -1.41
C SER A 83 21.04 -1.70 -0.89
N HIS A 84 20.91 -1.53 0.43
CA HIS A 84 20.40 -0.28 1.04
C HIS A 84 21.36 0.33 2.05
N TYR A 85 21.36 1.66 2.11
CA TYR A 85 22.03 2.44 3.14
C TYR A 85 21.18 3.65 3.54
N PHE A 86 21.24 4.02 4.81
CA PHE A 86 20.57 5.22 5.33
C PHE A 86 21.38 6.46 4.95
N GLN A 87 20.79 7.41 4.24
CA GLN A 87 21.48 8.65 3.85
C GLN A 87 20.62 9.87 4.20
N LYS A 88 21.20 10.78 5.01
CA LYS A 88 20.59 12.08 5.36
C LYS A 88 19.17 12.00 5.94
N GLY A 89 18.92 11.05 6.85
CA GLY A 89 17.60 10.91 7.48
C GLY A 89 16.53 10.31 6.56
N ARG A 90 16.93 9.85 5.36
CA ARG A 90 16.05 9.17 4.41
C ARG A 90 16.63 7.80 4.07
N TRP A 91 15.76 6.82 3.96
CA TRP A 91 16.14 5.51 3.45
C TRP A 91 16.33 5.63 1.94
N VAL A 92 17.57 5.44 1.46
CA VAL A 92 17.89 5.51 0.03
C VAL A 92 18.02 4.10 -0.52
N ALA A 93 17.10 3.75 -1.42
CA ALA A 93 17.17 2.49 -2.15
C ALA A 93 18.32 2.55 -3.18
N SER A 94 19.01 1.42 -3.38
CA SER A 94 19.69 1.21 -4.65
C SER A 94 18.67 1.37 -5.78
N PRO A 95 18.97 2.10 -6.87
CA PRO A 95 18.02 2.43 -7.94
C PRO A 95 17.29 1.25 -8.59
N TRP A 96 17.72 0.01 -8.32
CA TRP A 96 17.39 -1.12 -9.18
C TRP A 96 16.26 -2.05 -8.72
N ASN A 97 15.85 -2.14 -7.44
CA ASN A 97 14.96 -3.28 -7.05
C ASN A 97 13.96 -3.05 -5.90
N TYR A 98 13.68 -1.81 -5.47
CA TYR A 98 12.94 -1.60 -4.22
C TYR A 98 11.46 -1.26 -4.37
N HIS A 99 11.12 -0.51 -5.40
CA HIS A 99 9.84 0.19 -5.46
C HIS A 99 8.69 -0.70 -5.91
N SER A 100 8.98 -1.74 -6.69
CA SER A 100 7.98 -2.63 -7.21
C SER A 100 7.89 -4.00 -6.55
N ASP A 101 8.78 -4.38 -5.63
CA ASP A 101 8.71 -5.73 -5.04
C ASP A 101 8.20 -5.71 -3.59
N SER A 102 8.45 -4.64 -2.84
CA SER A 102 8.12 -4.57 -1.42
C SER A 102 6.65 -4.26 -1.12
N VAL A 103 6.00 -3.52 -2.02
CA VAL A 103 4.57 -3.14 -1.92
C VAL A 103 3.67 -4.00 -2.83
N SER A 104 4.26 -4.70 -3.78
CA SER A 104 3.57 -5.33 -4.91
C SER A 104 3.45 -6.85 -4.77
N ARG A 105 4.37 -7.49 -4.04
CA ARG A 105 4.40 -8.95 -3.86
C ARG A 105 3.51 -9.46 -2.74
N ILE A 106 2.86 -8.58 -1.99
CA ILE A 106 1.81 -9.02 -1.07
C ILE A 106 0.60 -9.28 -1.95
N HIS A 107 0.47 -10.55 -2.35
CA HIS A 107 -0.71 -11.03 -3.05
C HIS A 107 -1.97 -10.49 -2.33
N SER A 108 -3.00 -10.17 -3.10
CA SER A 108 -4.35 -9.82 -2.61
C SER A 108 -4.93 -10.85 -1.63
N GLU A 109 -4.28 -12.00 -1.55
CA GLU A 109 -4.54 -13.17 -0.73
C GLU A 109 -3.87 -13.16 0.66
N GLY A 110 -3.22 -12.07 1.07
CA GLY A 110 -2.39 -11.98 2.29
C GLY A 110 -2.82 -12.84 3.50
N LYS A 111 -1.83 -13.37 4.21
CA LYS A 111 -2.02 -14.29 5.35
C LYS A 111 -2.94 -13.71 6.43
N LYS A 112 -3.79 -14.55 7.00
CA LYS A 112 -4.73 -14.16 8.05
C LYS A 112 -4.81 -15.18 9.17
N CYS A 113 -5.29 -14.70 10.31
CA CYS A 113 -5.70 -15.50 11.46
C CYS A 113 -7.21 -15.34 11.59
N ILE A 114 -7.95 -16.45 11.71
CA ILE A 114 -9.42 -16.43 11.76
C ILE A 114 -9.89 -15.68 13.01
N GLU A 115 -9.22 -15.89 14.14
CA GLU A 115 -9.54 -15.24 15.40
C GLU A 115 -9.30 -13.72 15.36
N CYS A 116 -8.23 -13.29 14.67
CA CYS A 116 -8.01 -11.87 14.37
C CYS A 116 -9.11 -11.30 13.47
N GLU A 117 -9.47 -11.99 12.39
CA GLU A 117 -10.52 -11.54 11.46
C GLU A 117 -11.86 -11.38 12.19
N ASP A 118 -12.23 -12.36 13.02
CA ASP A 118 -13.44 -12.32 13.83
C ASP A 118 -13.42 -11.16 14.84
N ALA A 119 -12.28 -10.89 15.47
CA ALA A 119 -12.12 -9.76 16.37
C ALA A 119 -12.22 -8.42 15.62
N ASP A 120 -11.62 -8.31 14.43
CA ASP A 120 -11.66 -7.12 13.60
C ASP A 120 -13.09 -6.82 13.13
N LEU A 121 -13.82 -7.84 12.68
CA LEU A 121 -15.24 -7.73 12.31
C LEU A 121 -16.12 -7.28 13.49
N ARG A 122 -15.89 -7.83 14.69
CA ARG A 122 -16.66 -7.44 15.89
C ARG A 122 -16.36 -6.00 16.33
N ASN A 123 -15.10 -5.59 16.29
CA ASN A 123 -14.65 -4.33 16.89
C ASN A 123 -14.70 -3.14 15.91
N GLN A 124 -14.39 -3.38 14.63
CA GLN A 124 -14.27 -2.35 13.60
C GLN A 124 -15.38 -2.43 12.54
N GLY A 125 -16.08 -3.56 12.46
CA GLY A 125 -17.09 -3.81 11.42
C GLY A 125 -16.51 -4.21 10.06
N PHE A 126 -15.18 -4.33 9.96
CA PHE A 126 -14.48 -4.78 8.76
C PHE A 126 -13.19 -5.49 9.14
N ARG A 127 -12.70 -6.34 8.23
CA ARG A 127 -11.38 -6.98 8.35
C ARG A 127 -10.31 -6.11 7.71
N TYR A 128 -9.10 -6.15 8.25
CA TYR A 128 -7.93 -5.53 7.63
C TYR A 128 -6.73 -6.49 7.63
N LEU A 129 -5.78 -6.23 6.73
CA LEU A 129 -4.57 -7.04 6.62
C LEU A 129 -3.56 -6.59 7.67
N ARG A 130 -3.28 -7.46 8.63
CA ARG A 130 -2.27 -7.23 9.67
C ARG A 130 -0.88 -7.42 9.08
N ARG A 131 -0.02 -6.42 9.26
CA ARG A 131 1.38 -6.38 8.80
C ARG A 131 2.20 -7.55 9.33
N ASP A 132 2.07 -7.86 10.61
CA ASP A 132 2.86 -8.93 11.25
C ASP A 132 2.57 -10.31 10.64
N HIS A 133 1.34 -10.53 10.17
CA HIS A 133 1.00 -11.76 9.46
C HIS A 133 1.63 -11.85 8.06
N GLN A 134 1.98 -10.70 7.46
CA GLN A 134 2.56 -10.65 6.12
C GLN A 134 4.09 -10.79 6.12
N ILE A 135 4.73 -10.81 7.29
CA ILE A 135 6.18 -10.95 7.38
C ILE A 135 6.57 -12.33 6.79
N PRO A 136 7.52 -12.37 5.83
CA PRO A 136 8.02 -13.63 5.28
C PRO A 136 8.57 -14.57 6.36
N GLY A 137 8.16 -15.84 6.33
CA GLY A 137 8.53 -16.86 7.32
C GLY A 137 7.68 -16.87 8.59
N VAL A 138 6.80 -15.89 8.81
CA VAL A 138 5.84 -15.92 9.92
C VAL A 138 4.64 -16.77 9.52
N GLU A 139 4.56 -18.02 9.99
CA GLU A 139 3.45 -18.93 9.66
C GLU A 139 2.40 -19.06 10.78
N TRP A 140 2.63 -18.38 11.91
CA TRP A 140 1.77 -18.45 13.10
C TRP A 140 1.38 -17.05 13.58
N CYS A 141 0.14 -16.90 14.04
CA CYS A 141 -0.30 -15.70 14.72
C CYS A 141 0.32 -15.64 16.12
N LEU A 142 1.07 -14.57 16.42
CA LEU A 142 1.70 -14.40 17.73
C LEU A 142 0.68 -14.18 18.87
N PHE A 143 -0.50 -13.64 18.55
CA PHE A 143 -1.54 -13.35 19.54
C PHE A 143 -2.41 -14.56 19.87
N HIS A 144 -2.89 -15.27 18.85
CA HIS A 144 -3.81 -16.41 19.02
C HIS A 144 -3.12 -17.77 18.99
N GLN A 145 -1.81 -17.81 18.70
CA GLN A 145 -1.02 -19.04 18.62
C GLN A 145 -1.62 -20.08 17.65
N SER A 146 -2.24 -19.60 16.57
CA SER A 146 -2.85 -20.40 15.52
C SER A 146 -2.08 -20.26 14.20
N HIS A 147 -2.18 -21.28 13.35
CA HIS A 147 -1.55 -21.25 12.02
C HIS A 147 -2.22 -20.19 11.14
N LEU A 148 -1.43 -19.41 10.43
CA LEU A 148 -1.94 -18.43 9.47
C LEU A 148 -2.43 -19.14 8.21
N VAL A 149 -3.55 -18.69 7.67
CA VAL A 149 -4.10 -19.21 6.42
C VAL A 149 -4.07 -18.13 5.34
N TRP A 150 -3.83 -18.53 4.10
CA TRP A 150 -3.94 -17.64 2.95
C TRP A 150 -5.41 -17.38 2.64
N ASN A 151 -5.75 -16.16 2.22
CA ASN A 151 -7.07 -15.90 1.63
C ASN A 151 -7.08 -16.53 0.23
N SER A 152 -7.65 -17.73 0.07
CA SER A 152 -7.68 -18.38 -1.24
C SER A 152 -8.43 -17.55 -2.32
N PRO A 153 -7.98 -17.61 -3.58
CA PRO A 153 -8.54 -16.82 -4.69
C PRO A 153 -9.93 -17.27 -5.15
N GLU A 154 -10.46 -18.36 -4.61
CA GLU A 154 -11.81 -18.85 -4.93
C GLU A 154 -12.91 -17.81 -4.59
N GLY A 155 -12.55 -16.71 -3.92
CA GLY A 155 -13.45 -15.61 -3.60
C GLY A 155 -13.31 -14.30 -4.39
N ARG A 156 -12.12 -13.88 -4.89
CA ARG A 156 -11.94 -12.57 -5.57
C ARG A 156 -10.71 -12.58 -6.51
N GLY A 157 -10.92 -12.06 -7.73
CA GLY A 157 -9.99 -12.11 -8.86
C GLY A 157 -8.56 -11.63 -8.61
N SER A 158 -7.65 -12.24 -9.35
CA SER A 158 -6.21 -11.99 -9.39
C SER A 158 -5.87 -10.55 -9.78
N PHE A 159 -4.94 -9.93 -9.06
CA PHE A 159 -4.35 -8.66 -9.43
C PHE A 159 -3.10 -8.91 -10.29
N GLU A 160 -3.09 -8.41 -11.52
CA GLU A 160 -1.89 -8.40 -12.36
C GLU A 160 -0.85 -7.44 -11.77
N SER A 161 0.39 -7.87 -11.68
CA SER A 161 1.52 -7.05 -11.24
C SER A 161 1.77 -5.90 -12.23
N PHE A 162 1.77 -4.65 -11.78
CA PHE A 162 2.02 -3.49 -12.63
C PHE A 162 3.46 -2.98 -12.46
N ASP A 163 4.36 -3.57 -13.25
CA ASP A 163 5.70 -3.06 -13.54
C ASP A 163 5.81 -2.67 -15.02
N ASP A 164 5.01 -1.69 -15.45
CA ASP A 164 5.16 -1.08 -16.78
C ASP A 164 5.49 0.43 -16.68
N PRO A 165 6.76 0.81 -16.80
CA PRO A 165 7.21 2.21 -16.82
C PRO A 165 6.69 3.01 -18.02
N ASP A 166 6.30 2.37 -19.13
CA ASP A 166 5.94 3.07 -20.37
C ASP A 166 4.52 3.65 -20.33
N SER A 167 3.67 3.13 -19.43
CA SER A 167 2.32 3.66 -19.15
C SER A 167 2.33 5.06 -18.51
N PHE A 168 3.45 5.48 -17.91
CA PHE A 168 3.59 6.75 -17.19
C PHE A 168 3.83 7.96 -18.10
N THR A 169 4.57 7.80 -19.19
CA THR A 169 4.90 8.91 -20.10
C THR A 169 3.68 9.37 -20.88
N ALA A 170 2.80 8.43 -21.26
CA ALA A 170 1.53 8.73 -21.92
C ALA A 170 0.54 9.47 -21.00
N LEU A 171 0.51 9.12 -19.70
CA LEU A 171 -0.40 9.72 -18.73
C LEU A 171 0.00 11.16 -18.37
N LYS A 172 1.30 11.46 -18.28
CA LYS A 172 1.81 12.84 -18.12
C LYS A 172 1.36 13.75 -19.25
N ALA A 173 1.47 13.28 -20.51
CA ALA A 173 1.04 14.06 -21.68
C ALA A 173 -0.48 14.29 -21.72
N GLN A 174 -1.27 13.30 -21.30
CA GLN A 174 -2.73 13.38 -21.35
C GLN A 174 -3.32 14.26 -20.25
N VAL A 175 -2.77 14.22 -19.03
CA VAL A 175 -3.19 15.10 -17.93
C VAL A 175 -2.77 16.55 -18.20
N PHE A 176 -1.58 16.79 -18.75
CA PHE A 176 -1.13 18.12 -19.12
C PHE A 176 -2.02 18.75 -20.22
N LYS A 177 -2.42 17.97 -21.24
CA LYS A 177 -3.36 18.45 -22.26
C LYS A 177 -4.75 18.81 -21.69
N ILE A 178 -5.26 18.02 -20.76
CA ILE A 178 -6.57 18.25 -20.12
C ILE A 178 -6.53 19.48 -19.20
N MET A 179 -5.47 19.68 -18.42
CA MET A 179 -5.40 20.81 -17.49
C MET A 179 -5.15 22.15 -18.18
N TYR A 180 -4.47 22.16 -19.33
CA TYR A 180 -4.12 23.41 -20.04
C TYR A 180 -4.94 23.69 -21.30
N GLY A 181 -5.97 22.88 -21.58
CA GLY A 181 -6.86 23.10 -22.74
C GLY A 181 -6.16 23.03 -24.09
N LEU A 182 -5.07 22.26 -24.17
CA LEU A 182 -4.31 22.06 -25.40
C LEU A 182 -4.80 20.77 -26.07
N ASN A 183 -5.59 20.91 -27.15
CA ASN A 183 -5.98 19.77 -28.01
C ASN A 183 -4.74 19.19 -28.71
#